data_AF-A0A1X7SHI5-F1
#
_entry.id   AF-A0A1X7SHI5-F1
#
_cell.length_a   1.000
_cell.length_b   1.000
_cell.length_c   1.000
_cell.angle_alpha   90.00
_cell.angle_beta   90.00
_cell.angle_gamma   90.00
#
_symmetry.space_group_name_H-M   'P 1'
#
loop_
_entity.id
_entity.type
_entity.pdbx_description
1 polymer ?
#
loop_
_entity_poly.entity_id
_entity_poly.type
_entity_poly.pdbx_seq_one_letter_code
_entity_poly.pdbx_strand_id
1 'polypeptide(L)'
;SPYWDRIHSFRLVLGLGSVSSTLRPFNVKLTTLRGRIVDMIARAEWSASGKKNVLFFAVDDLRPQLNAYGVDFIKSPNIDALASKSMLFERAYCQIAVCSPSRASLLTGRRPDTNHVWQIAADEYW
;
A
#
# COMPACT_ATOMS: atom_id res chain seq x y z
N SER A 1 -8.62 19.30 27.63
CA SER A 1 -9.47 18.12 27.88
C SER A 1 -8.61 16.88 27.71
N PRO A 2 -8.22 16.17 28.78
CA PRO A 2 -7.30 15.05 28.72
C PRO A 2 -8.07 13.73 28.72
N TYR A 3 -8.01 12.96 27.63
CA TYR A 3 -8.60 11.63 27.52
C TYR A 3 -7.57 10.65 26.92
N TRP A 4 -6.72 10.14 27.81
CA TRP A 4 -6.09 8.81 27.82
C TRP A 4 -5.00 8.43 26.80
N ASP A 5 -3.77 8.78 27.20
CA ASP A 5 -2.58 7.92 27.06
C ASP A 5 -2.66 6.68 27.97
N ARG A 6 -2.70 5.48 27.37
CA ARG A 6 -2.09 4.20 27.82
C ARG A 6 -2.77 3.03 27.12
N ILE A 7 -2.02 2.21 26.38
CA ILE A 7 -2.04 0.75 26.50
C ILE A 7 -0.64 0.26 26.12
N HIS A 8 -0.17 -0.64 26.98
CA HIS A 8 1.19 -1.07 27.13
C HIS A 8 1.65 -2.02 26.02
N SER A 9 2.96 -2.00 25.82
CA SER A 9 3.76 -2.97 25.09
C SER A 9 3.40 -4.42 25.45
N PHE A 10 3.12 -5.25 24.45
CA PHE A 10 3.22 -6.71 24.58
C PHE A 10 4.02 -7.25 23.39
N ARG A 11 5.31 -7.47 23.68
CA ARG A 11 6.26 -8.18 22.84
C ARG A 11 6.20 -9.64 23.25
N LEU A 12 5.48 -10.48 22.50
CA LEU A 12 5.56 -11.93 22.65
C LEU A 12 6.60 -12.45 21.67
N VAL A 13 7.79 -12.76 22.18
CA VAL A 13 8.78 -13.62 21.51
C VAL A 13 8.40 -15.05 21.87
N LEU A 14 8.04 -15.87 20.89
CA LEU A 14 8.10 -17.33 20.99
C LEU A 14 8.98 -17.82 19.84
N GLY A 15 10.18 -18.27 20.21
CA GLY A 15 11.08 -18.99 19.33
C GLY A 15 10.92 -20.50 19.46
N LEU A 16 11.50 -21.16 18.46
CA LEU A 16 11.91 -22.57 18.36
C LEU A 16 10.85 -23.60 17.98
N GLY A 17 11.10 -24.26 16.84
CA GLY A 17 10.53 -25.57 16.54
C GLY A 17 10.29 -25.83 15.05
N SER A 18 11.35 -26.13 14.29
CA SER A 18 11.22 -26.92 13.06
C SER A 18 10.73 -28.31 13.44
N VAL A 19 9.49 -28.65 13.07
CA VAL A 19 9.02 -30.05 13.11
C VAL A 19 8.41 -30.40 11.75
N SER A 20 9.26 -31.08 10.99
CA SER A 20 9.01 -32.06 9.95
C SER A 20 7.55 -32.42 9.69
N SER A 21 7.15 -32.22 8.44
CA SER A 21 6.10 -32.98 7.77
C SER A 21 6.19 -34.47 8.11
N THR A 22 5.09 -35.02 8.65
CA THR A 22 4.59 -36.41 8.54
C THR A 22 3.84 -36.74 9.83
N LEU A 23 2.55 -36.41 9.91
CA LEU A 23 1.65 -37.12 10.81
C LEU A 23 0.30 -37.31 10.12
N ARG A 24 -0.05 -38.59 10.06
CA ARG A 24 -1.16 -39.20 9.35
C ARG A 24 -2.49 -38.64 9.88
N PRO A 25 -3.55 -38.51 9.05
CA PRO A 25 -4.85 -38.11 9.55
C PRO A 25 -5.37 -39.20 10.51
N PHE A 26 -5.34 -38.91 11.81
CA PHE A 26 -6.05 -39.70 12.80
C PHE A 26 -7.54 -39.37 12.66
N ASN A 27 -8.34 -40.39 12.39
CA ASN A 27 -9.80 -40.31 12.39
C ASN A 27 -10.29 -39.82 13.76
N VAL A 28 -10.75 -38.56 13.84
CA VAL A 28 -11.49 -38.09 15.00
C VAL A 28 -12.93 -38.57 14.86
N LYS A 29 -13.34 -39.46 15.76
CA LYS A 29 -14.72 -39.93 15.90
C LYS A 29 -15.63 -38.73 16.16
N LEU A 30 -16.63 -38.64 15.29
CA LEU A 30 -17.73 -37.69 15.30
C LEU A 30 -18.64 -37.92 16.51
N THR A 31 -18.45 -37.19 17.60
CA THR A 31 -19.43 -37.15 18.71
C THR A 31 -19.38 -35.79 19.42
N THR A 32 -20.31 -34.89 19.05
CA THR A 32 -21.25 -34.21 19.96
C THR A 32 -22.00 -33.14 19.16
N LEU A 33 -23.31 -33.38 19.02
CA LEU A 33 -24.30 -32.49 18.43
C LEU A 33 -24.52 -31.27 19.32
N ARG A 34 -23.91 -30.12 18.98
CA ARG A 34 -24.42 -28.77 19.32
C ARG A 34 -23.54 -27.70 18.68
N GLY A 35 -24.11 -26.92 17.75
CA GLY A 35 -23.47 -25.68 17.26
C GLY A 35 -22.88 -25.70 15.85
N ARG A 36 -23.53 -26.36 14.88
CA ARG A 36 -23.13 -26.34 13.44
C ARG A 36 -23.44 -25.01 12.71
N ILE A 37 -23.17 -23.87 13.31
CA ILE A 37 -23.26 -22.56 12.63
C ILE A 37 -21.97 -21.74 12.74
N VAL A 38 -21.07 -22.03 13.69
CA VAL A 38 -19.95 -21.11 13.98
C VAL A 38 -18.62 -21.50 13.30
N ASP A 39 -18.45 -22.74 12.86
CA ASP A 39 -17.19 -23.20 12.23
C ASP A 39 -17.17 -23.13 10.70
N MET A 40 -18.21 -22.57 10.08
CA MET A 40 -18.30 -22.41 8.62
C MET A 40 -18.14 -20.94 8.20
N ILE A 41 -17.34 -20.16 8.92
CA ILE A 41 -16.62 -19.06 8.27
C ILE A 41 -15.49 -19.74 7.50
N ALA A 42 -15.89 -20.31 6.35
CA ALA A 42 -14.99 -20.60 5.26
C ALA A 42 -14.08 -19.38 5.14
N ARG A 43 -12.80 -19.59 5.46
CA ARG A 43 -11.75 -18.70 4.98
C ARG A 43 -11.96 -18.68 3.48
N ALA A 44 -12.60 -17.62 2.99
CA ALA A 44 -12.67 -17.33 1.59
C ALA A 44 -11.21 -17.23 1.18
N GLU A 45 -10.67 -18.33 0.66
CA GLU A 45 -9.38 -18.34 0.05
C GLU A 45 -9.55 -17.45 -1.17
N TRP A 46 -9.21 -16.17 -0.96
CA TRP A 46 -9.02 -15.23 -2.03
C TRP A 46 -7.92 -15.85 -2.88
N SER A 47 -8.33 -16.61 -3.89
CA SER A 47 -7.44 -17.13 -4.90
C SER A 47 -6.85 -15.91 -5.57
N ALA A 48 -5.70 -15.49 -5.04
CA ALA A 48 -4.82 -14.57 -5.71
C ALA A 48 -4.40 -15.32 -6.97
N SER A 49 -5.18 -15.14 -8.04
CA SER A 49 -4.67 -15.21 -9.41
C SER A 49 -3.24 -14.69 -9.32
N GLY A 50 -2.22 -15.46 -9.73
CA GLY A 50 -0.80 -15.14 -9.48
C GLY A 50 -0.33 -13.74 -9.95
N LYS A 51 -1.24 -12.97 -10.55
CA LYS A 51 -1.20 -11.53 -10.75
C LYS A 51 -1.06 -10.77 -9.43
N LYS A 52 -0.12 -9.83 -9.42
CA LYS A 52 0.07 -8.91 -8.31
C LYS A 52 -0.97 -7.79 -8.38
N ASN A 53 -1.35 -7.27 -7.22
CA ASN A 53 -2.13 -6.04 -7.13
C ASN A 53 -1.22 -4.83 -7.34
N VAL A 54 -1.73 -3.79 -8.00
CA VAL A 54 -1.02 -2.52 -8.20
C VAL A 54 -1.80 -1.43 -7.47
N LEU A 55 -1.14 -0.75 -6.53
CA LEU A 55 -1.66 0.42 -5.84
C LEU A 55 -0.79 1.62 -6.22
N PHE A 56 -1.41 2.62 -6.83
CA PHE A 56 -0.74 3.83 -7.29
C PHE A 56 -1.17 5.02 -6.42
N PHE A 57 -0.21 5.61 -5.71
CA PHE A 57 -0.42 6.84 -4.93
C PHE A 57 0.02 8.04 -5.77
N ALA A 58 -0.91 8.95 -6.07
CA ALA A 58 -0.63 10.25 -6.66
C ALA A 58 -0.90 11.34 -5.62
N VAL A 59 0.12 12.12 -5.28
CA VAL A 59 0.02 13.24 -4.33
C VAL A 59 0.19 14.53 -5.11
N ASP A 60 -0.79 15.43 -5.02
CA ASP A 60 -0.75 16.72 -5.74
C ASP A 60 0.24 17.68 -5.07
N ASP A 61 1.00 18.42 -5.87
CA ASP A 61 2.00 19.43 -5.46
C ASP A 61 3.06 18.98 -4.44
N LEU A 62 3.31 17.67 -4.30
CA LEU A 62 4.32 17.16 -3.39
C LEU A 62 5.73 17.31 -3.97
N ARG A 63 6.53 18.18 -3.34
CA ARG A 63 7.98 18.26 -3.56
C ARG A 63 8.71 17.16 -2.78
N PRO A 64 9.90 16.72 -3.21
CA PRO A 64 10.71 15.72 -2.51
C PRO A 64 11.39 16.29 -1.25
N GLN A 65 10.60 16.89 -0.36
CA GLN A 65 11.04 17.45 0.91
C GLN A 65 10.73 16.49 2.07
N LEU A 66 10.92 15.19 1.84
CA LEU A 66 10.65 14.14 2.81
C LEU A 66 11.95 13.62 3.40
N ASN A 67 11.88 12.99 4.57
CA ASN A 67 13.05 12.37 5.20
C ASN A 67 13.68 11.28 4.32
N ALA A 68 12.86 10.54 3.57
CA ALA A 68 13.32 9.61 2.53
C ALA A 68 14.28 10.25 1.49
N TYR A 69 14.23 11.57 1.28
CA TYR A 69 15.12 12.33 0.38
C TYR A 69 16.18 13.16 1.15
N GLY A 70 16.41 12.88 2.44
CA GLY A 70 17.42 13.55 3.27
C GLY A 70 16.97 14.86 3.91
N VAL A 71 15.67 15.15 3.91
CA VAL A 71 15.09 16.38 4.48
C VAL A 71 14.37 16.07 5.79
N ASP A 72 14.85 16.62 6.92
CA ASP A 72 14.43 16.21 8.27
C ASP A 72 13.31 17.05 8.90
N PHE A 73 12.90 18.16 8.26
CA PHE A 73 11.88 19.05 8.84
C PHE A 73 10.42 18.55 8.67
N ILE A 74 10.14 17.70 7.66
CA ILE A 74 8.80 17.13 7.43
C ILE A 74 8.72 15.75 8.09
N LYS A 75 7.67 15.55 8.88
CA LYS A 75 7.38 14.25 9.52
C LYS A 75 6.49 13.40 8.61
N SER A 76 7.08 12.37 7.99
CA SER A 76 6.39 11.47 7.05
C SER A 76 6.61 9.98 7.37
N PRO A 77 6.33 9.51 8.60
CA PRO A 77 6.75 8.18 9.07
C PRO A 77 6.26 7.02 8.21
N ASN A 78 5.05 7.13 7.63
CA ASN A 78 4.50 6.09 6.75
C ASN A 78 5.18 6.05 5.38
N ILE A 79 5.53 7.21 4.82
CA ILE A 79 6.23 7.29 3.53
C ILE A 79 7.69 6.85 3.72
N ASP A 80 8.33 7.22 4.83
CA ASP A 80 9.69 6.81 5.15
C ASP A 80 9.77 5.28 5.37
N ALA A 81 8.79 4.71 6.08
CA ALA A 81 8.67 3.28 6.24
C ALA A 81 8.44 2.55 4.91
N LEU A 82 7.66 3.14 3.99
CA LEU A 82 7.48 2.61 2.63
C LEU A 82 8.78 2.68 1.84
N ALA A 83 9.48 3.82 1.86
CA ALA A 83 10.74 4.04 1.16
C ALA A 83 11.82 3.04 1.62
N SER A 84 11.91 2.73 2.92
CA SER A 84 12.88 1.77 3.47
C SER A 84 12.73 0.33 2.93
N LYS A 85 11.56 -0.01 2.38
CA LYS A 85 11.23 -1.33 1.83
C LYS A 85 11.06 -1.31 0.31
N SER A 86 11.30 -0.16 -0.32
CA SER A 86 11.02 0.09 -1.73
C SER A 86 12.28 0.58 -2.46
N MET A 87 12.22 0.62 -3.78
CA MET A 87 13.22 1.33 -4.58
C MET A 87 12.85 2.82 -4.64
N LEU A 88 13.77 3.68 -4.21
CA LEU A 88 13.62 5.14 -4.26
C LEU A 88 14.27 5.68 -5.55
N PHE A 89 13.59 6.60 -6.24
CA PHE A 89 14.12 7.28 -7.41
C PHE A 89 14.48 8.73 -7.06
N GLU A 90 15.79 9.04 -7.05
CA GLU A 90 16.28 10.40 -6.77
C GLU A 90 16.12 11.37 -7.95
N ARG A 91 15.88 10.83 -9.15
CA ARG A 91 15.82 11.57 -10.42
C ARG A 91 14.52 11.28 -11.17
N ALA A 92 13.39 11.54 -10.52
CA ALA A 92 12.06 11.44 -11.11
C ALA A 92 11.53 12.84 -11.47
N TYR A 93 11.17 13.05 -12.74
CA TYR A 93 10.70 14.34 -13.26
C TYR A 93 9.33 14.21 -13.91
N CYS A 94 8.47 15.21 -13.71
CA CYS A 94 7.24 15.35 -14.50
C CYS A 94 7.58 15.92 -15.89
N GLN A 95 6.75 15.64 -16.90
CA GLN A 95 6.94 16.19 -18.24
C GLN A 95 6.61 17.69 -18.29
N ILE A 96 5.71 18.13 -17.41
CA ILE A 96 5.26 19.51 -17.28
C ILE A 96 4.83 19.76 -15.84
N ALA A 97 5.24 20.89 -15.26
CA ALA A 97 4.98 21.24 -13.87
C ALA A 97 3.58 21.87 -13.68
N VAL A 98 2.56 21.27 -14.29
CA VAL A 98 1.15 21.70 -14.21
C VAL A 98 0.29 20.46 -13.99
N CYS A 99 -0.67 20.53 -13.06
CA CYS A 99 -1.33 19.36 -12.50
C CYS A 99 -2.12 18.53 -13.54
N SER A 100 -3.02 19.13 -14.30
CA SER A 100 -3.81 18.44 -15.34
C SER A 100 -2.96 17.83 -16.47
N PRO A 101 -2.05 18.55 -17.13
CA PRO A 101 -1.24 17.98 -18.20
C PRO A 101 -0.19 16.96 -17.69
N SER A 102 0.33 17.12 -16.46
CA SER A 102 1.18 16.10 -15.82
C SER A 102 0.43 14.78 -15.60
N ARG A 103 -0.80 14.86 -15.05
CA ARG A 103 -1.67 13.68 -14.87
C ARG A 103 -2.04 13.04 -16.21
N ALA A 104 -2.40 13.85 -17.21
CA ALA A 104 -2.72 13.35 -18.54
C ALA A 104 -1.54 12.60 -19.16
N SER A 105 -0.33 13.16 -19.05
CA SER A 105 0.90 12.52 -19.54
C SER A 105 1.16 11.17 -18.84
N LEU A 106 1.06 11.15 -17.51
CA LEU A 106 1.32 9.96 -16.72
C LEU A 106 0.32 8.83 -16.97
N LEU A 107 -0.99 9.15 -17.01
CA LEU A 107 -2.06 8.15 -17.15
C LEU A 107 -2.18 7.61 -18.58
N THR A 108 -1.81 8.41 -19.58
CA THR A 108 -1.83 7.97 -20.99
C THR A 108 -0.51 7.36 -21.46
N GLY A 109 0.57 7.55 -20.70
CA GLY A 109 1.92 7.15 -21.10
C GLY A 109 2.46 7.93 -22.31
N ARG A 110 1.87 9.10 -22.61
CA ARG A 110 2.21 9.94 -23.76
C ARG A 110 2.69 11.29 -23.30
N ARG A 111 3.70 11.84 -23.97
CA ARG A 111 4.16 13.21 -23.70
C ARG A 111 3.06 14.23 -23.97
N PRO A 112 3.10 15.41 -23.32
CA PRO A 112 2.23 16.54 -23.65
C PRO A 112 2.21 16.86 -25.16
N ASP A 113 3.36 16.74 -25.85
CA ASP A 113 3.47 16.91 -27.31
C ASP A 113 2.55 15.98 -28.12
N THR A 114 2.27 14.80 -27.60
CA THR A 114 1.49 13.74 -28.27
C THR A 114 0.03 13.71 -27.82
N ASN A 115 -0.26 14.12 -26.59
CA ASN A 115 -1.63 14.12 -26.07
C ASN A 115 -2.33 15.49 -26.19
N HIS A 116 -1.58 16.54 -26.55
CA HIS A 116 -2.05 17.91 -26.75
C HIS A 116 -2.69 18.57 -25.51
N VAL A 117 -2.39 18.07 -24.30
CA VAL A 117 -2.84 18.66 -23.04
C VAL A 117 -1.69 19.46 -22.44
N TRP A 118 -1.80 20.79 -22.50
CA TRP A 118 -0.72 21.72 -22.10
C TRP A 118 -1.06 22.58 -20.90
N GLN A 119 -2.34 22.83 -20.69
CA GLN A 119 -2.84 23.78 -19.70
C GLN A 119 -3.99 23.16 -18.91
N ILE A 120 -4.24 23.70 -17.73
CA ILE A 120 -5.51 23.55 -17.04
C ILE A 120 -6.45 24.50 -17.76
N ALA A 121 -7.62 24.04 -18.20
CA ALA A 121 -8.56 24.84 -18.98
C ALA A 121 -8.65 26.27 -18.42
N ALA A 122 -8.06 27.22 -19.14
CA ALA A 122 -8.46 28.60 -19.07
C ALA A 122 -9.73 28.66 -19.92
N ASP A 123 -10.81 29.05 -19.27
CA ASP A 123 -11.93 29.70 -19.92
C ASP A 123 -11.46 30.53 -21.15
N GLU A 124 -12.13 30.26 -22.27
CA GLU A 124 -12.13 30.99 -23.55
C GLU A 124 -11.31 32.29 -23.63
N TYR A 125 -10.28 32.30 -24.49
CA TYR A 125 -9.94 33.47 -25.31
C TYR A 125 -9.33 33.04 -26.67
N TRP A 126 -10.16 32.41 -27.48
CA TRP A 126 -10.48 32.80 -28.87
C TRP A 126 -11.90 32.31 -29.17
#